data_AF-A0AAX2H9A2-F1
#
_entry.id   AF-A0AAX2H9A2-F1
#
_cell.length_a   1.000
_cell.length_b   1.000
_cell.length_c   1.000
_cell.angle_alpha   90.00
_cell.angle_beta   90.00
_cell.angle_gamma   90.00
#
_symmetry.space_group_name_H-M   'P 1'
#
loop_
_entity.id
_entity.type
_entity.pdbx_description
1 polymer ?
#
loop_
_entity_poly.entity_id
_entity_poly.type
_entity_poly.pdbx_seq_one_letter_code
_entity_poly.pdbx_strand_id
1 'polypeptide(L)'
;MNNNDWRQRLYVMVFQADTPAGRRFDTTLLLIILCSLVVVILDSIDSIHRDYANLLAYIEWGFTFVFAVEYGLRLYCSPKPLRYAFSFYGLVDLLAIVPGILAIYYSDAQYLLIIRIIRMLRIFRVLKLAPYLSQANYLLSALRGSKQKIIVFLVSVSTLVTVFGTLMYVVEGPENGFTSIPVSIYWAIVTLTTVGFGDIVPKTPFGQIISAMVMITGYSIIAVPTGIFTAELANAMRGEQLKHNCPTCKKERHEPSASFCSRCGNALFTKNA
;
A
#
# COMPACT_ATOMS: atom_id res chain seq x y z
N MET A 1 15.78 27.79 -30.71
CA MET A 1 15.00 27.58 -29.47
C MET A 1 15.18 26.12 -29.07
N ASN A 2 15.88 25.90 -27.95
CA ASN A 2 16.65 24.68 -27.70
C ASN A 2 15.75 23.53 -27.19
N ASN A 3 15.85 22.34 -27.80
CA ASN A 3 15.05 21.15 -27.46
C ASN A 3 15.20 20.69 -25.98
N ASN A 4 16.21 21.21 -25.28
CA ASN A 4 16.51 20.87 -23.90
C ASN A 4 15.66 21.64 -22.87
N ASP A 5 15.21 22.86 -23.17
CA ASP A 5 14.49 23.69 -22.19
C ASP A 5 13.06 23.15 -21.93
N TRP A 6 12.36 22.72 -22.99
CA TRP A 6 11.01 22.18 -22.86
C TRP A 6 10.98 20.78 -22.25
N ARG A 7 11.95 19.92 -22.56
CA ARG A 7 12.10 18.60 -21.93
C ARG A 7 12.36 18.73 -20.44
N GLN A 8 13.19 19.70 -20.06
CA GLN A 8 13.51 19.98 -18.66
C GLN A 8 12.28 20.53 -17.91
N ARG A 9 11.50 21.43 -18.53
CA ARG A 9 10.23 21.92 -17.96
C ARG A 9 9.19 20.80 -17.80
N LEU A 10 9.04 19.91 -18.78
CA LEU A 10 8.16 18.75 -18.67
C LEU A 10 8.65 17.79 -17.59
N TYR A 11 9.96 17.53 -17.50
CA TYR A 11 10.54 16.71 -16.44
C TYR A 11 10.22 17.29 -15.05
N VAL A 12 10.36 18.60 -14.86
CA VAL A 12 9.97 19.28 -13.62
C VAL A 12 8.48 19.13 -13.33
N MET A 13 7.60 19.34 -14.32
CA MET A 13 6.16 19.20 -14.10
C MET A 13 5.71 17.75 -13.81
N VAL A 14 6.34 16.76 -14.45
CA VAL A 14 5.94 15.34 -14.36
C VAL A 14 6.59 14.62 -13.16
N PHE A 15 7.79 15.01 -12.75
CA PHE A 15 8.53 14.34 -11.66
C PHE A 15 8.69 15.18 -10.38
N GLN A 16 8.50 16.51 -10.42
CA GLN A 16 8.64 17.38 -9.24
C GLN A 16 7.29 17.98 -8.81
N ALA A 17 6.74 17.46 -7.72
CA ALA A 17 5.49 17.92 -7.11
C ALA A 17 5.62 19.28 -6.38
N ASP A 18 6.82 19.84 -6.23
CA ASP A 18 7.02 21.10 -5.51
C ASP A 18 6.38 22.30 -6.22
N THR A 19 6.30 22.25 -7.55
CA THR A 19 5.72 23.31 -8.37
C THR A 19 4.18 23.25 -8.40
N PRO A 20 3.48 24.40 -8.49
CA PRO A 20 2.02 24.42 -8.58
C PRO A 20 1.49 23.70 -9.83
N ALA A 21 2.26 23.68 -10.92
CA ALA A 21 1.94 22.92 -12.12
C ALA A 21 2.04 21.41 -11.89
N GLY A 22 3.11 20.94 -11.22
CA GLY A 22 3.26 19.54 -10.84
C GLY A 22 2.15 19.04 -9.91
N ARG A 23 1.77 19.82 -8.89
CA ARG A 23 0.65 19.44 -8.00
C ARG A 23 -0.67 19.29 -8.72
N ARG A 24 -0.97 20.18 -9.68
CA ARG A 24 -2.20 20.10 -10.49
C ARG A 24 -2.19 18.87 -11.37
N PHE A 25 -1.06 18.57 -12.00
CA PHE A 25 -0.88 17.36 -12.80
C PHE A 25 -1.11 16.10 -11.95
N ASP A 26 -0.43 16.01 -10.81
CA ASP A 26 -0.54 14.90 -9.87
C ASP A 26 -1.96 14.72 -9.33
N THR A 27 -2.63 15.80 -8.91
CA THR A 27 -4.02 15.76 -8.41
C THR A 27 -5.01 15.36 -9.50
N THR A 28 -4.82 15.86 -10.73
CA THR A 28 -5.67 15.51 -11.87
C THR A 28 -5.51 14.03 -12.22
N LEU A 29 -4.28 13.52 -12.26
CA LEU A 29 -4.02 12.09 -12.47
C LEU A 29 -4.62 11.23 -11.37
N LEU A 30 -4.54 11.63 -10.11
CA LEU A 30 -5.17 10.91 -9.00
C LEU A 30 -6.68 10.81 -9.19
N LEU A 31 -7.35 11.91 -9.54
CA LEU A 31 -8.79 11.92 -9.85
C LEU A 31 -9.12 11.00 -11.03
N ILE A 32 -8.32 11.02 -12.09
CA ILE A 32 -8.48 10.14 -13.25
C ILE A 32 -8.35 8.67 -12.86
N ILE A 33 -7.39 8.31 -12.01
CA ILE A 33 -7.24 6.94 -11.50
C ILE A 33 -8.47 6.55 -10.69
N LEU A 34 -8.93 7.38 -9.75
CA LEU A 34 -10.11 7.10 -8.94
C LEU A 34 -11.37 6.93 -9.82
N CYS A 35 -11.60 7.82 -10.79
CA CYS A 35 -12.69 7.68 -11.75
C CYS A 35 -12.59 6.39 -12.57
N SER A 36 -11.38 6.01 -12.99
CA SER A 36 -11.17 4.75 -13.71
C SER A 36 -11.50 3.52 -12.86
N LEU A 37 -11.23 3.55 -11.56
CA LEU A 37 -11.60 2.49 -10.62
C LEU A 37 -13.11 2.41 -10.43
N VAL A 38 -13.80 3.55 -10.32
CA VAL A 38 -15.27 3.59 -10.25
C VAL A 38 -15.88 2.95 -11.50
N VAL A 39 -15.34 3.23 -12.69
CA VAL A 39 -15.82 2.59 -13.93
C VAL A 39 -15.63 1.07 -13.91
N VAL A 40 -14.50 0.57 -13.43
CA VAL A 40 -14.27 -0.88 -13.28
C VAL A 40 -15.26 -1.50 -12.27
N ILE A 41 -15.54 -0.80 -11.17
CA ILE A 41 -16.53 -1.26 -10.17
C ILE A 41 -17.93 -1.30 -10.80
N LEU A 42 -18.32 -0.26 -11.54
CA LEU A 42 -19.62 -0.21 -12.24
C LEU A 42 -19.74 -1.31 -13.30
N ASP A 43 -18.67 -1.56 -14.08
CA ASP A 43 -18.64 -2.64 -15.09
C ASP A 43 -18.72 -4.03 -14.46
N SER A 44 -18.30 -4.19 -13.20
CA SER A 44 -18.44 -5.46 -12.47
C SER A 44 -19.87 -5.80 -12.07
N ILE A 45 -20.79 -4.82 -12.09
CA ILE A 45 -22.20 -5.01 -11.76
C ILE A 45 -22.95 -5.47 -13.01
N ASP A 46 -23.44 -6.71 -12.99
CA ASP A 46 -24.04 -7.38 -14.14
C ASP A 46 -25.26 -6.65 -14.75
N SER A 47 -26.07 -5.97 -13.94
CA SER A 47 -27.18 -5.15 -14.43
C SER A 47 -26.70 -3.93 -15.22
N ILE A 48 -25.66 -3.24 -14.73
CA ILE A 48 -25.09 -2.07 -15.40
C ILE A 48 -24.34 -2.49 -16.66
N HIS A 49 -23.58 -3.59 -16.60
CA HIS A 49 -22.85 -4.12 -17.75
C HIS A 49 -23.80 -4.44 -18.92
N ARG A 50 -24.95 -5.07 -18.66
CA ARG A 50 -25.91 -5.41 -19.71
C ARG A 50 -26.43 -4.20 -20.48
N ASP A 51 -26.67 -3.08 -19.78
CA ASP A 51 -27.26 -1.89 -20.39
C ASP A 51 -26.20 -0.91 -20.94
N TYR A 52 -25.01 -0.85 -20.34
CA TYR A 52 -23.99 0.18 -20.62
C TYR A 52 -22.61 -0.36 -21.01
N ALA A 53 -22.46 -1.67 -21.29
CA ALA A 53 -21.15 -2.28 -21.63
C ALA A 53 -20.34 -1.48 -22.67
N ASN A 54 -20.98 -1.04 -23.76
CA ASN A 54 -20.29 -0.30 -24.82
C ASN A 54 -19.81 1.07 -24.34
N LEU A 55 -20.65 1.81 -23.60
CA LEU A 55 -20.29 3.12 -23.04
C LEU A 55 -19.13 3.00 -22.05
N LEU A 56 -19.22 2.04 -21.13
CA LEU A 56 -18.17 1.77 -20.14
C LEU A 56 -16.87 1.37 -20.82
N ALA A 57 -16.93 0.53 -21.86
CA ALA A 57 -15.77 0.16 -22.66
C ALA A 57 -15.11 1.37 -23.34
N TYR A 58 -15.88 2.31 -23.92
CA TYR A 58 -15.31 3.52 -24.51
C TYR A 58 -14.64 4.43 -23.48
N ILE A 59 -15.30 4.64 -22.33
CA ILE A 59 -14.73 5.43 -21.23
C ILE A 59 -13.42 4.80 -20.74
N GLU A 60 -13.42 3.48 -20.62
CA GLU A 60 -12.26 2.71 -20.19
C GLU A 60 -11.10 2.75 -21.19
N TRP A 61 -11.40 2.69 -22.49
CA TRP A 61 -10.43 2.94 -23.54
C TRP A 61 -9.85 4.35 -23.45
N GLY A 62 -10.69 5.34 -23.15
CA GLY A 62 -10.27 6.71 -22.86
C GLY A 62 -9.28 6.78 -21.69
N PHE A 63 -9.57 6.12 -20.56
CA PHE A 63 -8.64 6.06 -19.42
C PHE A 63 -7.33 5.36 -19.76
N THR A 64 -7.39 4.21 -20.46
CA THR A 64 -6.20 3.49 -20.92
C THR A 64 -5.33 4.36 -21.81
N PHE A 65 -5.94 5.12 -22.73
CA PHE A 65 -5.24 6.05 -23.60
C PHE A 65 -4.56 7.16 -22.80
N VAL A 66 -5.25 7.78 -21.84
CA VAL A 66 -4.67 8.80 -20.96
C VAL A 66 -3.48 8.26 -20.18
N PHE A 67 -3.57 7.04 -19.63
CA PHE A 67 -2.44 6.41 -18.94
C PHE A 67 -1.29 6.05 -19.88
N ALA A 68 -1.58 5.63 -21.12
CA ALA A 68 -0.56 5.37 -22.12
C ALA A 68 0.21 6.64 -22.52
N VAL A 69 -0.51 7.76 -22.71
CA VAL A 69 0.09 9.07 -22.97
C VAL A 69 0.94 9.50 -21.78
N GLU A 70 0.45 9.35 -20.55
CA GLU A 70 1.20 9.70 -19.35
C GLU A 70 2.50 8.86 -19.20
N TYR A 71 2.43 7.56 -19.44
CA TYR A 71 3.61 6.69 -19.40
C TYR A 71 4.60 7.05 -20.50
N GLY A 72 4.12 7.35 -21.71
CA GLY A 72 4.93 7.84 -22.81
C GLY A 72 5.63 9.16 -22.49
N LEU A 73 4.92 10.12 -21.87
CA LEU A 73 5.49 11.39 -21.42
C LEU A 73 6.58 11.18 -20.36
N ARG A 74 6.33 10.29 -19.38
CA ARG A 74 7.33 9.94 -18.34
C ARG A 74 8.57 9.30 -18.93
N LEU A 75 8.40 8.38 -19.90
CA LEU A 75 9.52 7.74 -20.59
C LEU A 75 10.32 8.74 -21.43
N TYR A 76 9.63 9.63 -22.14
CA TYR A 76 10.24 10.64 -23.00
C TYR A 76 11.02 11.72 -22.23
N CYS A 77 10.49 12.17 -21.09
CA CYS A 77 11.14 13.20 -20.27
C CYS A 77 12.25 12.62 -19.37
N SER A 78 12.24 11.30 -19.12
CA SER A 78 13.25 10.65 -18.29
C SER A 78 14.63 10.67 -18.94
N PRO A 79 15.70 11.09 -18.23
CA PRO A 79 17.06 11.07 -18.75
C PRO A 79 17.55 9.67 -19.16
N LYS A 80 16.98 8.60 -18.58
CA LYS A 80 17.33 7.21 -18.86
C LYS A 80 16.05 6.37 -19.01
N PRO A 81 15.43 6.35 -20.20
CA PRO A 81 14.11 5.76 -20.41
C PRO A 81 14.06 4.27 -20.05
N LEU A 82 15.04 3.48 -20.49
CA LEU A 82 15.09 2.05 -20.16
C LEU A 82 15.19 1.80 -18.64
N ARG A 83 15.98 2.59 -17.93
CA ARG A 83 16.09 2.47 -16.46
C ARG A 83 14.78 2.83 -15.79
N TYR A 84 14.04 3.79 -16.33
CA TYR A 84 12.71 4.13 -15.83
C TYR A 84 11.69 3.02 -16.09
N ALA A 85 11.64 2.47 -17.30
CA ALA A 85 10.72 1.40 -17.68
C ALA A 85 10.86 0.16 -16.78
N PHE A 86 12.08 -0.21 -16.40
CA PHE A 86 12.37 -1.32 -15.47
C PHE A 86 12.39 -0.91 -13.98
N SER A 87 12.03 0.32 -13.64
CA SER A 87 11.87 0.74 -12.24
C SER A 87 10.52 0.28 -11.69
N PHE A 88 10.38 0.21 -10.36
CA PHE A 88 9.10 -0.15 -9.71
C PHE A 88 7.93 0.71 -10.22
N TYR A 89 8.12 2.03 -10.31
CA TYR A 89 7.09 2.95 -10.80
C TYR A 89 6.81 2.78 -12.30
N GLY A 90 7.84 2.55 -13.12
CA GLY A 90 7.65 2.28 -14.54
C GLY A 90 6.93 0.95 -14.81
N LEU A 91 7.17 -0.08 -14.00
CA LEU A 91 6.46 -1.35 -14.05
C LEU A 91 4.98 -1.19 -13.65
N VAL A 92 4.70 -0.39 -12.61
CA VAL A 92 3.33 -0.05 -12.19
C VAL A 92 2.58 0.67 -13.31
N ASP A 93 3.20 1.66 -13.95
CA ASP A 93 2.59 2.38 -15.08
C ASP A 93 2.36 1.46 -16.28
N LEU A 94 3.30 0.55 -16.57
CA LEU A 94 3.16 -0.44 -17.63
C LEU A 94 2.01 -1.41 -17.35
N LEU A 95 1.93 -1.97 -16.14
CA LEU A 95 0.86 -2.88 -15.71
C LEU A 95 -0.53 -2.23 -15.77
N ALA A 96 -0.62 -0.91 -15.64
CA ALA A 96 -1.87 -0.17 -15.77
C ALA A 96 -2.40 -0.11 -17.22
N ILE A 97 -1.54 -0.26 -18.22
CA ILE A 97 -1.86 -0.11 -19.65
C ILE A 97 -1.95 -1.49 -20.34
N VAL A 98 -1.07 -2.42 -19.95
CA VAL A 98 -0.92 -3.75 -20.57
C VAL A 98 -2.24 -4.50 -20.75
N PRO A 99 -3.14 -4.59 -19.74
CA PRO A 99 -4.38 -5.34 -19.93
C PRO A 99 -5.32 -4.72 -20.97
N GLY A 100 -5.24 -3.41 -21.20
CA GLY A 100 -5.95 -2.75 -22.30
C GLY A 100 -5.40 -3.18 -23.66
N ILE A 101 -4.07 -3.11 -23.83
CA ILE A 101 -3.40 -3.49 -25.09
C ILE A 101 -3.62 -4.98 -25.42
N LEU A 102 -3.48 -5.87 -24.43
CA LEU A 102 -3.69 -7.30 -24.63
C LEU A 102 -5.12 -7.63 -25.06
N ALA A 103 -6.12 -6.87 -24.61
CA ALA A 103 -7.51 -7.08 -25.00
C ALA A 103 -7.77 -6.79 -26.49
N ILE A 104 -7.00 -5.91 -27.14
CA ILE A 104 -7.09 -5.71 -28.61
C ILE A 104 -6.50 -6.93 -29.32
N TYR A 105 -5.33 -7.38 -28.87
CA TYR A 105 -4.56 -8.40 -29.60
C TYR A 105 -5.20 -9.79 -29.52
N TYR A 106 -5.79 -10.15 -28.38
CA TYR A 106 -6.36 -11.48 -28.12
C TYR A 106 -7.89 -11.54 -28.29
N SER A 107 -8.47 -10.78 -29.22
CA SER A 107 -9.93 -10.67 -29.41
C SER A 107 -10.64 -11.90 -30.01
N ASP A 108 -9.95 -13.02 -30.19
CA ASP A 108 -10.52 -14.22 -30.84
C ASP A 108 -11.40 -15.06 -29.87
N ALA A 109 -12.41 -15.73 -30.42
CA ALA A 109 -13.48 -16.40 -29.67
C ALA A 109 -13.00 -17.55 -28.77
N GLN A 110 -11.83 -18.13 -29.07
CA GLN A 110 -11.21 -19.18 -28.24
C GLN A 110 -10.64 -18.65 -26.91
N TYR A 111 -10.47 -17.33 -26.78
CA TYR A 111 -9.81 -16.71 -25.62
C TYR A 111 -10.77 -15.99 -24.67
N LEU A 112 -12.09 -16.19 -24.76
CA LEU A 112 -13.09 -15.45 -23.97
C LEU A 112 -12.84 -15.48 -22.45
N LEU A 113 -12.39 -16.62 -21.89
CA LEU A 113 -12.01 -16.71 -20.46
C LEU A 113 -10.77 -15.89 -20.12
N ILE A 114 -9.77 -15.91 -21.00
CA ILE A 114 -8.52 -15.15 -20.83
C ILE A 114 -8.80 -13.66 -20.94
N ILE A 115 -9.63 -13.24 -21.90
CA ILE A 115 -10.10 -11.86 -22.05
C ILE A 115 -10.81 -11.39 -20.77
N ARG A 116 -11.67 -12.22 -20.16
CA ARG A 116 -12.36 -11.89 -18.90
C ARG A 116 -11.38 -11.65 -17.76
N ILE A 117 -10.36 -12.51 -17.61
CA ILE A 117 -9.32 -12.33 -16.59
C ILE A 117 -8.54 -11.04 -16.86
N ILE A 118 -8.11 -10.80 -18.11
CA ILE A 118 -7.37 -9.59 -18.51
C ILE A 118 -8.16 -8.31 -18.19
N ARG A 119 -9.48 -8.29 -18.42
CA ARG A 119 -10.34 -7.16 -18.03
C ARG A 119 -10.32 -6.92 -16.52
N MET A 120 -10.33 -7.99 -15.70
CA MET A 120 -10.23 -7.87 -14.24
C MET A 120 -8.85 -7.39 -13.78
N LEU A 121 -7.76 -7.77 -14.47
CA LEU A 121 -6.40 -7.29 -14.15
C LEU A 121 -6.27 -5.77 -14.24
N ARG A 122 -7.21 -5.08 -14.89
CA ARG A 122 -7.26 -3.62 -14.91
C ARG A 122 -7.47 -2.99 -13.53
N ILE A 123 -7.88 -3.78 -12.53
CA ILE A 123 -7.86 -3.35 -11.12
C ILE A 123 -6.45 -2.98 -10.65
N PHE A 124 -5.41 -3.56 -11.24
CA PHE A 124 -4.01 -3.22 -10.94
C PHE A 124 -3.66 -1.76 -11.27
N ARG A 125 -4.49 -1.03 -12.03
CA ARG A 125 -4.37 0.43 -12.16
C ARG A 125 -4.39 1.14 -10.80
N VAL A 126 -4.99 0.53 -9.77
CA VAL A 126 -4.93 1.00 -8.36
C VAL A 126 -3.48 1.13 -7.86
N LEU A 127 -2.54 0.34 -8.39
CA LEU A 127 -1.13 0.41 -8.00
C LEU A 127 -0.50 1.75 -8.41
N LYS A 128 -1.07 2.49 -9.38
CA LYS A 128 -0.63 3.86 -9.71
C LYS A 128 -0.83 4.86 -8.56
N LEU A 129 -1.53 4.49 -7.48
CA LEU A 129 -1.58 5.27 -6.24
C LEU A 129 -0.28 5.16 -5.42
N ALA A 130 0.55 4.13 -5.65
CA ALA A 130 1.76 3.87 -4.86
C ALA A 130 2.78 5.04 -4.85
N PRO A 131 3.07 5.72 -5.98
CA PRO A 131 3.93 6.91 -5.96
C PRO A 131 3.39 8.03 -5.05
N TYR A 132 2.07 8.24 -5.01
CA TYR A 132 1.44 9.25 -4.14
C TYR A 132 1.58 8.89 -2.66
N LEU A 133 1.42 7.61 -2.33
CA LEU A 133 1.71 7.10 -0.98
C LEU A 133 3.21 7.24 -0.64
N SER A 134 4.09 7.19 -1.64
CA SER A 134 5.53 7.39 -1.44
C SER A 134 5.93 8.84 -1.23
N GLN A 135 5.23 9.79 -1.86
CA GLN A 135 5.39 11.22 -1.60
C GLN A 135 5.08 11.55 -0.13
N ALA A 136 4.21 10.77 0.53
CA ALA A 136 4.12 10.69 1.99
C ALA A 136 5.31 9.90 2.58
N ASN A 137 6.53 10.36 2.32
CA ASN A 137 7.80 9.69 2.65
C ASN A 137 7.91 9.26 4.11
N TYR A 138 7.24 9.97 5.02
CA TYR A 138 7.19 9.63 6.44
C TYR A 138 6.42 8.32 6.72
N LEU A 139 5.36 8.02 5.97
CA LEU A 139 4.59 6.77 6.10
C LEU A 139 5.43 5.57 5.65
N LEU A 140 6.04 5.66 4.47
CA LEU A 140 6.90 4.58 3.96
C LEU A 140 8.16 4.40 4.81
N SER A 141 8.75 5.48 5.31
CA SER A 141 9.91 5.42 6.20
C SER A 141 9.54 4.78 7.54
N ALA A 142 8.38 5.13 8.09
CA ALA A 142 7.85 4.49 9.31
C ALA A 142 7.59 2.99 9.10
N LEU A 143 7.00 2.58 7.97
CA LEU A 143 6.79 1.16 7.62
C LEU A 143 8.11 0.40 7.46
N ARG A 144 9.09 0.99 6.76
CA ARG A 144 10.42 0.37 6.59
C ARG A 144 11.16 0.26 7.93
N GLY A 145 11.03 1.25 8.80
CA GLY A 145 11.59 1.23 10.16
C GLY A 145 10.95 0.17 11.06
N SER A 146 9.65 -0.09 10.87
CA SER A 146 8.90 -1.10 11.63
C SER A 146 8.92 -2.50 11.00
N LYS A 147 9.50 -2.70 9.82
CA LYS A 147 9.40 -3.98 9.07
C LYS A 147 9.68 -5.22 9.93
N GLN A 148 10.74 -5.18 10.74
CA GLN A 148 11.15 -6.33 11.55
C GLN A 148 10.20 -6.55 12.73
N LYS A 149 9.69 -5.47 13.33
CA LYS A 149 8.68 -5.52 14.39
C LYS A 149 7.35 -6.07 13.88
N ILE A 150 6.93 -5.63 12.67
CA ILE A 150 5.70 -6.11 12.01
C ILE A 150 5.84 -7.59 11.62
N ILE A 151 6.98 -8.01 11.07
CA ILE A 151 7.22 -9.42 10.72
C ILE A 151 7.13 -10.29 11.97
N VAL A 152 7.80 -9.91 13.06
CA VAL A 152 7.74 -10.66 14.33
C VAL A 152 6.30 -10.75 14.83
N PHE A 153 5.56 -9.63 14.80
CA PHE A 153 4.15 -9.60 15.17
C PHE A 153 3.29 -10.54 14.32
N LEU A 154 3.40 -10.48 12.99
CA LEU A 154 2.63 -11.34 12.08
C LEU A 154 2.96 -12.82 12.28
N VAL A 155 4.22 -13.16 12.53
CA VAL A 155 4.63 -14.54 12.85
C VAL A 155 4.03 -14.98 14.19
N SER A 156 4.07 -14.14 15.22
CA SER A 156 3.44 -14.44 16.52
C SER A 156 1.93 -14.66 16.40
N VAL A 157 1.23 -13.80 15.66
CA VAL A 157 -0.22 -13.96 15.40
C VAL A 157 -0.50 -15.24 14.62
N SER A 158 0.29 -15.55 13.59
CA SER A 158 0.14 -16.76 12.78
C SER A 158 0.32 -18.03 13.61
N THR A 159 1.30 -18.06 14.50
CA THR A 159 1.50 -19.16 15.45
C THR A 159 0.32 -19.28 16.41
N LEU A 160 -0.17 -18.16 16.95
CA LEU A 160 -1.29 -18.14 17.89
C LEU A 160 -2.58 -18.69 17.26
N VAL A 161 -2.95 -18.25 16.06
CA VAL A 161 -4.14 -18.76 15.36
C VAL A 161 -3.99 -20.23 14.96
N THR A 162 -2.76 -20.68 14.67
CA THR A 162 -2.48 -22.09 14.40
C THR A 162 -2.69 -22.95 15.64
N VAL A 163 -2.21 -22.48 16.81
CA VAL A 163 -2.38 -23.18 18.10
C VAL A 163 -3.85 -23.23 18.49
N PHE A 164 -4.56 -22.09 18.52
CA PHE A 164 -5.97 -22.06 18.90
C PHE A 164 -6.86 -22.79 17.90
N GLY A 165 -6.59 -22.65 16.60
CA GLY A 165 -7.32 -23.39 15.56
C GLY A 165 -7.15 -24.90 15.72
N THR A 166 -5.93 -25.38 15.95
CA THR A 166 -5.68 -26.82 16.18
C THR A 166 -6.34 -27.31 17.47
N LEU A 167 -6.31 -26.52 18.54
CA LEU A 167 -6.99 -26.87 19.79
C LEU A 167 -8.50 -26.99 19.60
N MET A 168 -9.11 -26.05 18.88
CA MET A 168 -10.54 -26.09 18.57
C MET A 168 -10.93 -27.27 17.70
N TYR A 169 -10.10 -27.61 16.71
CA TYR A 169 -10.29 -28.82 15.91
C TYR A 169 -10.40 -30.09 16.79
N VAL A 170 -9.54 -30.19 17.81
CA VAL A 170 -9.53 -31.34 18.74
C VAL A 170 -10.71 -31.30 19.72
N VAL A 171 -11.07 -30.13 20.23
CA VAL A 171 -12.11 -29.99 21.28
C VAL A 171 -13.52 -30.08 20.72
N GLU A 172 -13.77 -29.45 19.56
CA GLU A 172 -15.11 -29.39 18.95
C GLU A 172 -15.34 -30.51 17.93
N GLY A 173 -14.29 -30.86 17.17
CA GLY A 173 -14.38 -31.89 16.13
C GLY A 173 -15.28 -31.54 14.94
N PRO A 174 -15.36 -32.45 13.94
CA PRO A 174 -16.11 -32.23 12.71
C PRO A 174 -17.62 -32.11 12.92
N GLU A 175 -18.18 -32.71 13.98
CA GLU A 175 -19.62 -32.64 14.30
C GLU A 175 -20.11 -31.22 14.58
N ASN A 176 -19.20 -30.34 15.02
CA ASN A 176 -19.49 -28.95 15.35
C ASN A 176 -19.02 -27.96 14.27
N GLY A 177 -18.63 -28.44 13.09
CA GLY A 177 -18.18 -27.61 11.96
C GLY A 177 -16.67 -27.41 11.87
N PHE A 178 -15.91 -27.90 12.86
CA PHE A 178 -14.45 -27.89 12.86
C PHE A 178 -13.91 -29.11 12.09
N THR A 179 -14.16 -29.15 10.78
CA THR A 179 -13.91 -30.33 9.93
C THR A 179 -12.45 -30.59 9.60
N SER A 180 -11.59 -29.57 9.69
CA SER A 180 -10.16 -29.67 9.45
C SER A 180 -9.39 -28.58 10.19
N ILE A 181 -8.08 -28.77 10.36
CA ILE A 181 -7.21 -27.76 10.99
C ILE A 181 -7.27 -26.42 10.23
N PRO A 182 -7.16 -26.35 8.87
CA PRO A 182 -7.25 -25.07 8.16
C PRO A 182 -8.58 -24.34 8.36
N VAL A 183 -9.70 -25.07 8.41
CA VAL A 183 -11.04 -24.49 8.70
C VAL A 183 -11.07 -23.91 10.12
N SER A 184 -10.46 -24.61 11.07
CA SER A 184 -10.37 -24.17 12.47
C SER A 184 -9.43 -22.98 12.66
N ILE A 185 -8.36 -22.89 11.85
CA ILE A 185 -7.47 -21.72 11.77
C ILE A 185 -8.23 -20.52 11.18
N TYR A 186 -9.04 -20.73 10.15
CA TYR A 186 -9.91 -19.68 9.60
C TYR A 186 -10.84 -19.12 10.69
N TRP A 187 -11.49 -19.99 11.47
CA TRP A 187 -12.28 -19.58 12.63
C TRP A 187 -11.45 -18.77 13.64
N ALA A 188 -10.23 -19.22 13.96
CA ALA A 188 -9.36 -18.53 14.90
C ALA A 188 -8.95 -17.15 14.39
N ILE A 189 -8.68 -16.99 13.09
CA ILE A 189 -8.39 -15.69 12.46
C ILE A 189 -9.61 -14.77 12.57
N VAL A 190 -10.80 -15.22 12.16
CA VAL A 190 -12.03 -14.42 12.18
C VAL A 190 -12.40 -13.98 13.60
N THR A 191 -12.19 -14.85 14.59
CA THR A 191 -12.46 -14.56 16.01
C THR A 191 -11.40 -13.63 16.60
N LEU A 192 -10.11 -13.90 16.38
CA LEU A 192 -9.00 -13.09 16.90
C LEU A 192 -8.99 -11.68 16.31
N THR A 193 -9.38 -11.54 15.04
CA THR A 193 -9.49 -10.24 14.35
C THR A 193 -10.78 -9.50 14.65
N THR A 194 -11.62 -10.01 15.56
CA THR A 194 -12.91 -9.40 15.96
C THR A 194 -13.94 -9.25 14.83
N VAL A 195 -13.75 -9.95 13.71
CA VAL A 195 -14.69 -9.93 12.57
C VAL A 195 -15.96 -10.73 12.91
N GLY A 196 -15.78 -11.95 13.41
CA GLY A 196 -16.88 -12.76 13.94
C GLY A 196 -18.05 -13.02 12.97
N PHE A 197 -17.80 -13.58 11.78
CA PHE A 197 -18.85 -13.88 10.79
C PHE A 197 -19.97 -14.77 11.33
N GLY A 198 -19.69 -15.62 12.33
CA GLY A 198 -20.68 -16.52 12.94
C GLY A 198 -21.05 -17.74 12.10
N ASP A 199 -20.30 -17.98 11.01
CA ASP A 199 -20.43 -19.16 10.14
C ASP A 199 -19.94 -20.45 10.81
N ILE A 200 -18.96 -20.35 11.71
CA ILE A 200 -18.47 -21.45 12.56
C ILE A 200 -18.42 -20.95 14.00
N VAL A 201 -19.01 -21.69 14.94
CA VAL A 201 -19.04 -21.33 16.35
C VAL A 201 -18.83 -22.54 17.26
N PRO A 202 -18.10 -22.39 18.39
CA PRO A 202 -17.96 -23.45 19.40
C PRO A 202 -19.33 -23.81 19.99
N LYS A 203 -19.62 -25.11 20.11
CA LYS A 203 -20.83 -25.58 20.77
C LYS A 203 -20.55 -26.21 22.13
N THR A 204 -19.33 -26.69 22.36
CA THR A 204 -18.96 -27.33 23.63
C THR A 204 -18.62 -26.28 24.70
N PRO A 205 -18.86 -26.57 26.00
CA PRO A 205 -18.45 -25.67 27.08
C PRO A 205 -16.95 -25.36 27.07
N PHE A 206 -16.11 -26.36 26.77
CA PHE A 206 -14.67 -26.18 26.67
C PHE A 206 -14.27 -25.29 25.49
N GLY A 207 -14.88 -25.50 24.32
CA GLY A 207 -14.66 -24.64 23.15
C GLY A 207 -15.12 -23.20 23.39
N GLN A 208 -16.20 -22.98 24.14
CA GLN A 208 -16.64 -21.64 24.55
C GLN A 208 -15.64 -20.95 25.47
N ILE A 209 -15.06 -21.65 26.45
CA ILE A 209 -14.00 -21.12 27.33
C ILE A 209 -12.78 -20.72 26.50
N ILE A 210 -12.32 -21.61 25.61
CA ILE A 210 -11.19 -21.32 24.72
C ILE A 210 -11.50 -20.10 23.84
N SER A 211 -12.71 -20.02 23.30
CA SER A 211 -13.13 -18.90 22.46
C SER A 211 -13.15 -17.58 23.22
N ALA A 212 -13.58 -17.57 24.48
CA ALA A 212 -13.49 -16.39 25.34
C ALA A 212 -12.02 -15.93 25.52
N MET A 213 -11.09 -16.87 25.74
CA MET A 213 -9.65 -16.55 25.82
C MET A 213 -9.12 -15.99 24.49
N VAL A 214 -9.51 -16.55 23.35
CA VAL A 214 -9.13 -16.05 22.02
C VAL A 214 -9.64 -14.62 21.81
N MET A 215 -10.90 -14.34 22.15
CA MET A 215 -11.48 -13.00 22.01
C MET A 215 -10.73 -11.95 22.86
N ILE A 216 -10.41 -12.25 24.13
CA ILE A 216 -9.64 -11.35 24.99
C ILE A 216 -8.22 -11.11 24.43
N THR A 217 -7.59 -12.17 23.92
CA THR A 217 -6.27 -12.08 23.28
C THR A 217 -6.32 -11.22 22.01
N GLY A 218 -7.38 -11.36 21.22
CA GLY A 218 -7.61 -10.58 19.99
C GLY A 218 -7.65 -9.07 20.26
N TYR A 219 -8.43 -8.63 21.25
CA TYR A 219 -8.47 -7.23 21.68
C TYR A 219 -7.10 -6.68 22.06
N SER A 220 -6.28 -7.48 22.75
CA SER A 220 -4.93 -7.08 23.16
C SER A 220 -3.98 -6.95 21.97
N ILE A 221 -4.13 -7.82 20.97
CA ILE A 221 -3.26 -7.89 19.78
C ILE A 221 -3.46 -6.71 18.83
N ILE A 222 -4.69 -6.20 18.69
CA ILE A 222 -5.01 -5.07 17.78
C ILE A 222 -4.24 -3.78 18.15
N ALA A 223 -3.93 -3.57 19.44
CA ALA A 223 -3.18 -2.41 19.90
C ALA A 223 -1.72 -2.41 19.45
N VAL A 224 -1.11 -3.59 19.26
CA VAL A 224 0.32 -3.75 18.97
C VAL A 224 0.74 -3.14 17.62
N PRO A 225 0.13 -3.49 16.45
CA PRO A 225 0.54 -2.92 15.17
C PRO A 225 0.26 -1.41 15.12
N THR A 226 -0.84 -0.97 15.71
CA THR A 226 -1.19 0.45 15.84
C THR A 226 -0.13 1.20 16.66
N GLY A 227 0.30 0.64 17.79
CA GLY A 227 1.34 1.22 18.64
C GLY A 227 2.71 1.26 17.97
N ILE A 228 3.13 0.15 17.33
CA ILE A 228 4.38 0.08 16.56
C ILE A 228 4.38 1.14 15.45
N PHE A 229 3.31 1.19 14.67
CA PHE A 229 3.19 2.12 13.55
C PHE A 229 3.16 3.58 14.02
N THR A 230 2.39 3.89 15.07
CA THR A 230 2.31 5.24 15.64
C THR A 230 3.66 5.70 16.20
N ALA A 231 4.39 4.81 16.88
CA ALA A 231 5.72 5.13 17.40
C ALA A 231 6.73 5.40 16.27
N GLU A 232 6.72 4.59 15.21
CA GLU A 232 7.60 4.82 14.05
C GLU A 232 7.19 6.06 13.26
N LEU A 233 5.89 6.33 13.12
CA LEU A 233 5.39 7.55 12.48
C LEU A 233 5.83 8.79 13.26
N ALA A 234 5.68 8.78 14.59
CA ALA A 234 6.15 9.86 15.45
C ALA A 234 7.68 10.05 15.34
N ASN A 235 8.45 8.96 15.25
CA ASN A 235 9.90 9.04 15.02
C ASN A 235 10.24 9.60 13.64
N ALA A 236 9.54 9.17 12.58
CA ALA A 236 9.72 9.67 11.22
C ALA A 236 9.35 11.15 11.08
N MET A 237 8.33 11.61 11.82
CA MET A 237 7.92 13.02 11.87
C MET A 237 8.86 13.90 12.69
N ARG A 238 9.64 13.34 13.63
CA ARG A 238 10.57 14.10 14.50
C ARG A 238 11.79 14.68 13.76
N GLY A 239 11.90 14.51 12.44
CA GLY A 239 12.98 15.07 11.63
C GLY A 239 14.36 14.42 11.91
N GLU A 240 15.34 14.71 11.06
CA GLU A 240 16.71 14.27 11.32
C GLU A 240 17.30 15.04 12.51
N GLN A 241 17.78 14.31 13.52
CA GLN A 241 18.51 14.91 14.64
C GLN A 241 19.91 15.33 14.15
N LEU A 242 20.36 16.51 14.57
CA LEU A 242 21.73 16.96 14.35
C LEU A 242 22.67 16.04 15.14
N LYS A 243 23.42 15.19 14.42
CA LYS A 243 24.49 14.36 15.00
C LYS A 243 25.77 15.18 15.10
N HIS A 244 25.93 15.88 16.22
CA HIS A 244 27.11 16.65 16.52
C HIS A 244 27.47 16.49 17.99
N ASN A 245 28.71 16.12 18.29
CA ASN A 245 29.14 15.94 19.67
C ASN A 245 29.33 17.30 20.32
N CYS A 246 28.59 17.56 21.40
CA CYS A 246 28.81 18.77 22.19
C CYS A 246 30.24 18.76 22.75
N PRO A 247 31.03 19.84 22.56
CA PRO A 247 32.43 19.89 23.00
C PRO A 247 32.59 19.80 24.53
N THR A 248 31.56 20.14 25.30
CA THR A 248 31.60 20.14 26.77
C THR A 248 30.99 18.88 27.36
N CYS A 249 29.72 18.61 27.08
CA CYS A 249 28.98 17.53 27.75
C CYS A 249 28.93 16.22 26.97
N LYS A 250 29.59 16.15 25.80
CA LYS A 250 29.64 14.98 24.89
C LYS A 250 28.27 14.42 24.46
N LYS A 251 27.20 15.21 24.56
CA LYS A 251 25.89 14.84 24.02
C LYS A 251 25.98 14.79 22.49
N GLU A 252 25.59 13.66 21.90
CA GLU A 252 25.78 13.36 20.47
C GLU A 252 24.67 13.86 19.55
N ARG A 253 23.46 14.09 20.10
CA ARG A 253 22.25 14.37 19.32
C ARG A 253 21.56 15.64 19.78
N HIS A 254 21.24 16.51 18.83
CA HIS A 254 20.55 17.79 19.07
C HIS A 254 19.41 17.97 18.07
N GLU A 255 18.57 18.99 18.29
CA GLU A 255 17.54 19.36 17.31
C GLU A 255 18.20 19.82 15.99
N PRO A 256 17.56 19.61 14.83
CA PRO A 256 18.17 19.85 13.52
C PRO A 256 18.76 21.27 13.34
N SER A 257 18.15 22.28 13.96
CA SER A 257 18.58 23.68 13.91
C SER A 257 19.20 24.19 15.22
N ALA A 258 19.67 23.30 16.09
CA ALA A 258 20.27 23.70 17.36
C ALA A 258 21.65 24.34 17.15
N SER A 259 21.81 25.60 17.56
CA SER A 259 23.13 26.24 17.68
C SER A 259 23.79 26.01 19.04
N PHE A 260 22.99 25.68 20.05
CA PHE A 260 23.41 25.46 21.44
C PHE A 260 22.97 24.10 21.94
N CYS A 261 23.75 23.51 22.84
CA CYS A 261 23.42 22.21 23.43
C CYS A 261 22.26 22.32 24.42
N SER A 262 21.19 21.57 24.20
CA SER A 262 20.02 21.55 25.11
C SER A 262 20.29 20.96 26.51
N ARG A 263 21.47 20.36 26.75
CA ARG A 263 21.85 19.84 28.07
C ARG A 263 22.70 20.81 28.88
N CYS A 264 23.65 21.50 28.26
CA CYS A 264 24.64 22.32 28.96
C CYS A 264 24.72 23.77 28.47
N GLY A 265 23.90 24.17 27.49
CA GLY A 265 23.85 25.53 26.96
C GLY A 265 25.05 25.95 26.10
N ASN A 266 26.10 25.13 25.97
CA ASN A 266 27.29 25.52 25.23
C ASN A 266 27.05 25.52 23.70
N ALA A 267 27.73 26.42 22.99
CA ALA A 267 27.66 26.48 21.53
C ALA A 267 28.14 25.17 20.90
N LEU A 268 27.38 24.66 19.95
CA LEU A 268 27.72 23.43 19.22
C LEU A 268 28.75 23.72 18.13
N PHE A 269 28.64 24.86 17.47
CA PHE A 269 29.58 25.30 16.44
C PHE A 269 30.42 26.45 16.98
N THR A 270 31.73 26.30 16.97
CA THR A 270 32.65 27.41 17.22
C THR A 270 32.64 28.32 16.00
N LYS A 271 32.46 29.64 16.19
CA LYS A 271 32.69 30.60 15.10
C LYS A 271 34.16 30.48 14.70
N ASN A 272 34.42 30.00 13.50
CA ASN A 272 35.74 30.15 12.89
C ASN A 272 35.95 31.65 12.70
N ALA A 273 36.98 32.18 13.36
CA ALA A 273 37.47 33.54 13.16
C ALA A 273 38.21 33.66 11.83
#